data_AF-A0A3R5Q5U0-F1
#
_entry.id   AF-A0A3R5Q5U0-F1
#
_cell.length_a   1.000
_cell.length_b   1.000
_cell.length_c   1.000
_cell.angle_alpha   90.00
_cell.angle_beta   90.00
_cell.angle_gamma   90.00
#
_symmetry.space_group_name_H-M   'P 1'
#
loop_
_entity.id
_entity.type
_entity.pdbx_description
1 polymer ?
#
loop_
_entity_poly.entity_id
_entity_poly.type
_entity_poly.pdbx_seq_one_letter_code
_entity_poly.pdbx_strand_id
1 'polypeptide(L)'
;MLCIENPSTTHLQLWNQDGRLLDTIEQNGLPRYYEAYRMEKQHFIDVINGKASCEVLPDEVIFNSKLTQYCTKSLRTGTIVNIP
;
A
#
# COMPACT_ATOMS: atom_id res chain seq x y z
N MET A 1 -19.30 9.57 8.01
CA MET A 1 -18.63 8.29 8.31
C MET A 1 -19.59 7.19 7.89
N LEU A 2 -19.35 6.56 6.73
CA LEU A 2 -20.19 5.44 6.27
C LEU A 2 -19.78 4.22 7.09
N CYS A 3 -20.59 3.86 8.08
CA CYS A 3 -20.46 2.59 8.78
C CYS A 3 -21.17 1.55 7.91
N ILE A 4 -20.42 0.63 7.30
CA ILE A 4 -21.00 -0.48 6.54
C ILE A 4 -21.25 -1.61 7.55
N GLU A 5 -22.51 -1.79 7.90
CA GLU A 5 -23.00 -2.91 8.70
C GLU A 5 -23.19 -4.10 7.73
N ASN A 6 -22.37 -5.15 7.87
CA ASN A 6 -22.25 -6.32 6.97
C ASN A 6 -21.60 -6.07 5.59
N PRO A 7 -20.25 -6.03 5.51
CA PRO A 7 -19.57 -6.22 4.24
C PRO A 7 -19.76 -7.67 3.78
N SER A 8 -20.63 -7.91 2.79
CA SER A 8 -20.62 -9.19 2.08
C SER A 8 -19.41 -9.23 1.15
N THR A 9 -18.59 -10.28 1.27
CA THR A 9 -17.37 -10.47 0.49
C THR A 9 -17.71 -10.45 -1.00
N THR A 10 -17.43 -9.33 -1.68
CA THR A 10 -17.65 -9.22 -3.12
C THR A 10 -16.35 -9.65 -3.81
N HIS A 11 -16.41 -10.67 -4.66
CA HIS A 11 -15.24 -11.15 -5.38
C HIS A 11 -14.82 -10.13 -6.46
N LEU A 12 -13.70 -9.45 -6.28
CA LEU A 12 -13.01 -8.75 -7.37
C LEU A 12 -12.26 -9.78 -8.20
N GLN A 13 -12.76 -10.10 -9.40
CA GLN A 13 -12.04 -10.97 -10.34
C GLN A 13 -10.90 -10.17 -10.97
N LEU A 14 -9.65 -10.54 -10.66
CA LEU A 14 -8.48 -10.01 -11.33
C LEU A 14 -8.15 -10.90 -12.55
N TRP A 15 -8.13 -10.30 -13.73
CA TRP A 15 -7.67 -10.94 -14.97
C TRP A 15 -6.34 -10.30 -15.37
N ASN A 16 -5.27 -11.09 -15.46
CA ASN A 16 -4.01 -10.66 -16.08
C ASN A 16 -3.74 -11.48 -17.36
N GLN A 17 -2.60 -11.21 -18.01
CA GLN A 17 -2.20 -11.89 -19.25
C GLN A 17 -1.99 -13.41 -19.07
N ASP A 18 -1.81 -13.89 -17.83
CA ASP A 18 -1.51 -15.27 -17.47
C ASP A 18 -2.72 -16.04 -16.89
N GLY A 19 -3.90 -15.41 -16.80
CA GLY A 19 -5.16 -16.05 -16.39
C GLY A 19 -5.73 -15.57 -15.05
N ARG A 20 -6.48 -16.46 -14.38
CA ARG A 20 -7.18 -16.17 -13.12
C ARG A 20 -6.18 -16.21 -11.96
N LEU A 21 -6.01 -15.08 -11.26
CA LEU A 21 -5.23 -15.06 -10.02
C LEU A 21 -5.98 -15.82 -8.91
N LEU A 22 -5.27 -16.72 -8.22
CA LEU A 22 -5.79 -17.56 -7.14
C LEU A 22 -5.58 -16.97 -5.73
N ASP A 23 -4.99 -15.77 -5.62
CA ASP A 23 -4.79 -15.16 -4.30
C ASP A 23 -6.12 -14.93 -3.59
N THR A 24 -6.15 -15.31 -2.31
CA THR A 24 -7.30 -15.08 -1.44
C THR A 24 -7.57 -13.59 -1.34
N ILE A 25 -8.81 -13.20 -1.65
CA ILE A 25 -9.30 -11.85 -1.37
C ILE A 25 -9.61 -11.79 0.12
N GLU A 26 -8.66 -11.28 0.87
CA GLU A 26 -8.80 -11.05 2.29
C GLU A 26 -9.76 -9.88 2.57
N GLN A 27 -10.58 -10.00 3.61
CA GLN A 27 -11.66 -9.04 3.89
C GLN A 27 -11.16 -7.64 4.25
N ASN A 28 -9.91 -7.52 4.70
CA ASN A 28 -9.27 -6.23 4.98
C ASN A 28 -7.73 -6.39 4.94
N GLY A 29 -7.03 -5.26 5.07
CA GLY A 29 -5.57 -5.23 4.97
C GLY A 29 -4.82 -6.00 6.06
N LEU A 30 -5.42 -6.22 7.24
CA LEU A 30 -4.72 -6.87 8.35
C LEU A 30 -4.40 -8.35 8.07
N PRO A 31 -5.37 -9.23 7.72
CA PRO A 31 -5.04 -10.60 7.33
C PRO A 31 -4.24 -10.64 6.02
N ARG A 32 -4.49 -9.73 5.07
CA ARG A 32 -3.75 -9.68 3.79
C ARG A 32 -2.26 -9.46 3.96
N TYR A 33 -1.88 -8.57 4.86
CA TYR A 33 -0.50 -8.13 5.06
C TYR A 33 0.09 -8.62 6.39
N TYR A 34 -0.55 -9.59 7.06
CA TYR A 34 -0.11 -10.09 8.37
C TYR A 34 1.37 -10.53 8.34
N GLU A 35 1.75 -11.38 7.38
CA GLU A 35 3.14 -11.81 7.25
C GLU A 35 4.07 -10.67 6.84
N ALA A 36 3.60 -9.74 6.00
CA ALA A 36 4.38 -8.56 5.63
C ALA A 36 4.73 -7.70 6.86
N TYR A 37 3.77 -7.47 7.77
CA TYR A 37 4.03 -6.76 9.03
C TYR A 37 5.01 -7.50 9.95
N ARG A 38 4.95 -8.84 10.01
CA ARG A 38 5.93 -9.63 10.79
C ARG A 38 7.33 -9.50 10.20
N MET A 39 7.45 -9.60 8.87
CA MET A 39 8.71 -9.45 8.16
C MET A 39 9.27 -8.03 8.30
N GLU A 40 8.44 -7.00 8.16
CA GLU A 40 8.83 -5.61 8.33
C GLU A 40 9.41 -5.35 9.73
N LYS A 41 8.76 -5.87 10.78
CA LYS A 41 9.28 -5.75 12.16
C LYS A 41 10.64 -6.42 12.32
N GLN A 42 10.83 -7.61 11.75
CA GLN A 42 12.11 -8.31 11.81
C GLN A 42 13.20 -7.55 11.04
N HIS A 43 12.88 -7.06 9.84
CA HIS A 43 13.77 -6.24 9.03
C HIS A 43 14.24 -4.99 9.78
N PHE A 44 13.33 -4.29 10.46
CA PHE A 44 13.68 -3.13 11.29
C PHE A 44 14.72 -3.48 12.37
N ILE A 45 14.56 -4.63 13.04
CA ILE A 45 15.52 -5.12 14.04
C ILE A 45 16.87 -5.44 13.38
N ASP A 46 16.86 -6.06 12.20
CA ASP A 46 18.07 -6.43 11.48
C ASP A 46 18.84 -5.20 10.98
N VAL A 47 18.14 -4.15 10.54
CA VAL A 47 18.74 -2.85 10.18
C VAL A 47 19.41 -2.19 11.39
N ILE A 48 18.74 -2.13 12.54
CA ILE A 48 19.31 -1.55 13.77
C ILE A 48 20.57 -2.31 14.21
N ASN A 49 20.57 -3.63 14.05
CA ASN A 49 21.71 -4.48 14.39
C ASN A 49 22.81 -4.50 13.30
N GLY A 50 22.65 -3.76 12.21
CA GLY A 50 23.62 -3.73 11.10
C GLY A 50 23.67 -5.01 10.27
N LYS A 51 22.64 -5.87 10.36
CA LYS A 51 22.53 -7.15 9.64
C LYS A 51 21.89 -6.99 8.26
N ALA A 52 21.16 -5.90 8.04
CA ALA A 52 20.49 -5.59 6.78
C ALA A 52 20.62 -4.08 6.46
N SER A 53 20.48 -3.73 5.18
CA SER A 53 20.34 -2.34 4.75
C SER A 53 18.86 -1.96 4.75
N CYS A 54 18.55 -0.68 4.97
CA CYS A 54 17.17 -0.21 4.88
C CYS A 54 16.69 -0.32 3.43
N GLU A 55 15.56 -1.00 3.23
CA GLU A 55 14.95 -1.19 1.90
C GLU A 55 14.00 -0.05 1.54
N VAL A 56 13.44 0.63 2.57
CA VAL A 56 12.59 1.81 2.40
C VAL A 56 13.44 3.05 2.65
N LEU A 57 13.78 3.76 1.58
CA LEU A 57 14.72 4.88 1.68
C LEU A 57 14.01 6.20 2.03
N PRO A 58 14.66 7.09 2.82
CA PRO A 58 14.05 8.36 3.20
C PRO A 58 13.59 9.22 2.01
N ASP A 59 14.36 9.27 0.93
CA ASP A 59 14.05 10.07 -0.25
C ASP A 59 12.81 9.55 -0.99
N GLU A 60 12.62 8.23 -1.04
CA GLU A 60 11.43 7.59 -1.64
C GLU A 60 10.18 7.91 -0.82
N VAL A 61 10.29 7.89 0.51
CA VAL A 61 9.20 8.26 1.43
C VAL A 61 8.81 9.73 1.26
N ILE A 62 9.80 10.63 1.15
CA ILE A 62 9.57 12.06 0.93
C ILE A 62 8.90 12.29 -0.43
N PHE A 63 9.40 11.64 -1.48
CA PHE A 63 8.85 11.75 -2.82
C PHE A 63 7.39 11.28 -2.86
N ASN A 64 7.09 10.12 -2.30
CA ASN A 64 5.73 9.56 -2.24
C ASN A 64 4.77 10.47 -1.45
N SER A 65 5.25 11.05 -0.34
CA SER A 65 4.48 12.03 0.44
C SER A 65 4.12 13.27 -0.39
N LYS A 66 5.08 13.81 -1.15
CA LYS A 66 4.84 14.97 -2.04
C LYS A 66 3.90 14.60 -3.18
N LEU A 67 4.09 13.44 -3.80
CA LEU A 67 3.21 12.94 -4.86
C LEU A 67 1.75 12.89 -4.39
N THR A 68 1.53 12.34 -3.19
CA THR A 68 0.19 12.28 -2.57
C THR A 68 -0.42 13.68 -2.37
N GLN A 69 0.40 14.68 -2.01
CA GLN A 69 -0.07 16.06 -1.89
C GLN A 69 -0.47 16.65 -3.25
N TYR A 70 0.29 16.39 -4.32
CA TYR A 70 -0.06 16.84 -5.67
C TYR A 70 -1.34 16.16 -6.18
N CYS A 71 -1.51 14.85 -5.95
CA CYS A 71 -2.76 14.14 -6.26
C CYS A 71 -3.94 14.76 -5.51
N THR A 72 -3.77 15.06 -4.22
CA THR A 72 -4.79 15.72 -3.40
C THR A 72 -5.15 17.10 -3.95
N LYS A 73 -4.15 17.88 -4.38
CA LYS A 73 -4.36 19.20 -5.00
C LYS A 73 -5.12 19.08 -6.32
N SER A 74 -4.75 18.12 -7.17
CA SER A 74 -5.45 17.85 -8.43
C SER A 74 -6.92 17.53 -8.19
N LEU A 75 -7.20 16.58 -7.27
CA LEU A 75 -8.57 16.20 -6.90
C LEU A 75 -9.41 17.40 -6.43
N ARG A 76 -8.84 18.27 -5.58
CA ARG A 76 -9.54 19.43 -5.02
C ARG A 76 -9.80 20.54 -6.03
N THR A 77 -8.91 20.70 -7.01
CA THR A 77 -8.99 21.80 -7.98
C THR A 77 -9.66 21.38 -9.28
N GLY A 78 -9.74 20.07 -9.57
CA GLY A 78 -10.20 19.55 -10.85
C GLY A 78 -9.25 19.88 -12.00
N THR A 79 -7.96 20.15 -11.71
CA THR A 79 -6.97 20.57 -12.70
C THR A 79 -5.73 19.69 -12.67
N ILE A 80 -5.04 19.61 -13.81
CA ILE A 80 -3.75 18.92 -13.92
C ILE A 80 -2.72 19.68 -13.08
N VAL A 81 -1.99 18.94 -12.24
CA VAL A 81 -0.93 19.47 -11.38
C VAL A 81 0.40 18.83 -11.79
N ASN A 82 1.37 19.65 -12.18
CA ASN A 82 2.70 19.18 -12.53
C ASN A 82 3.50 18.85 -11.27
N ILE A 83 4.13 17.68 -11.26
CA ILE A 83 5.07 17.26 -10.22
C ILE A 83 6.46 17.75 -10.68
N PRO A 84 7.17 18.55 -9.87
CA PRO A 84 8.49 19.06 -10.19
C PRO A 84 9.58 17.99 -10.13
#